data_AF-A0A3L9ML81-F1
#
_entry.id   AF-A0A3L9ML81-F1
#
_cell.length_a   1.000
_cell.length_b   1.000
_cell.length_c   1.000
_cell.angle_alpha   90.00
_cell.angle_beta   90.00
_cell.angle_gamma   90.00
#
_symmetry.space_group_name_H-M   'P 1'
#
loop_
_entity.id
_entity.type
_entity.pdbx_description
1 polymer ?
#
loop_
_entity_poly.entity_id
_entity_poly.type
_entity_poly.pdbx_seq_one_letter_code
_entity_poly.pdbx_strand_id
1 'polypeptide(L)'
;MQGLKITIIILTYTILTSFNKIDTKIEEVQILRFLTAKSGFQSVEYNKGIISKWMRNKTPLVRQLNDYQKNELHAEIDQFDLNAFEAEINLLSNLKEDVYPKIYYRIIINGDTLQSKDFLQKDMPKSIKKIDDLMLKFTTTGFTY
;
A
#
# COMPACT_ATOMS: atom_id res chain seq x y z
N MET A 1 -2.56 -18.16 -51.41
CA MET A 1 -1.50 -18.22 -50.36
C MET A 1 -1.19 -16.88 -49.66
N GLN A 2 -2.02 -15.83 -49.83
CA GLN A 2 -1.81 -14.54 -49.14
C GLN A 2 -2.67 -14.42 -47.86
N GLY A 3 -3.89 -14.96 -47.86
CA GLY A 3 -4.78 -14.93 -46.67
C GLY A 3 -4.22 -15.66 -45.45
N LEU A 4 -3.50 -16.78 -45.65
CA LEU A 4 -2.89 -17.55 -44.56
C LEU A 4 -1.78 -16.74 -43.83
N LYS A 5 -1.07 -15.86 -44.55
CA LYS A 5 0.02 -15.06 -43.98
C LYS A 5 -0.50 -13.94 -43.08
N ILE A 6 -1.63 -13.32 -43.45
CA ILE A 6 -2.24 -12.23 -42.67
C ILE A 6 -2.84 -12.78 -41.36
N THR A 7 -3.50 -13.94 -41.42
CA THR A 7 -4.08 -14.58 -40.22
C THR A 7 -3.01 -14.96 -39.21
N ILE A 8 -1.84 -15.45 -39.65
CA ILE A 8 -0.72 -15.78 -38.76
C ILE A 8 -0.17 -14.52 -38.09
N ILE A 9 -0.03 -13.41 -38.82
CA ILE A 9 0.47 -12.14 -38.28
C ILE A 9 -0.47 -11.61 -37.18
N ILE A 10 -1.78 -11.64 -37.41
CA ILE A 10 -2.79 -11.20 -36.43
C ILE A 10 -2.79 -12.11 -35.20
N LEU A 11 -2.67 -13.44 -35.39
CA LEU A 11 -2.55 -14.38 -34.27
C LEU A 11 -1.30 -14.09 -33.44
N THR A 12 -0.14 -13.91 -34.08
CA THR A 12 1.10 -13.58 -33.37
C THR A 12 1.04 -12.24 -32.67
N TYR A 13 0.40 -11.23 -33.25
CA TYR A 13 0.27 -9.90 -32.64
C TYR A 13 -0.68 -9.94 -31.43
N THR A 14 -1.78 -10.69 -31.53
CA THR A 14 -2.74 -10.86 -30.42
C THR A 14 -2.15 -11.68 -29.29
N ILE A 15 -1.33 -12.70 -29.58
CA ILE A 15 -0.59 -13.46 -28.58
C ILE A 15 0.49 -12.56 -27.94
N LEU A 16 1.25 -11.78 -28.71
CA LEU A 16 2.27 -10.86 -28.17
C LEU A 16 1.66 -9.78 -27.25
N THR A 17 0.51 -9.21 -27.61
CA THR A 17 -0.14 -8.18 -26.79
C THR A 17 -0.84 -8.77 -25.56
N SER A 18 -1.25 -10.04 -25.60
CA SER A 18 -1.78 -10.76 -24.44
C SER A 18 -0.70 -11.12 -23.41
N PHE A 19 0.56 -11.24 -23.84
CA PHE A 19 1.73 -11.43 -22.96
C PHE A 19 2.40 -10.12 -22.51
N ASN A 20 1.94 -8.96 -22.98
CA ASN A 20 2.46 -7.65 -22.56
C ASN A 20 1.82 -7.09 -21.29
N LYS A 21 1.10 -7.91 -20.52
CA LYS A 21 1.22 -7.80 -19.07
C LYS A 21 2.58 -8.36 -18.70
N ILE A 22 3.63 -7.62 -19.05
CA ILE A 22 4.89 -7.72 -18.34
C ILE A 22 4.46 -7.52 -16.89
N ASP A 23 4.62 -8.59 -16.14
CA ASP A 23 4.58 -8.64 -14.70
C ASP A 23 5.66 -7.64 -14.25
N THR A 24 5.40 -6.34 -14.31
CA THR A 24 6.11 -5.31 -13.55
C THR A 24 5.72 -5.57 -12.11
N LYS A 25 6.21 -6.71 -11.63
CA LYS A 25 6.15 -7.20 -10.29
C LYS A 25 6.70 -6.05 -9.49
N ILE A 26 5.86 -5.42 -8.69
CA ILE A 26 6.34 -4.39 -7.78
C ILE A 26 7.17 -5.13 -6.73
N GLU A 27 8.46 -5.29 -7.00
CA GLU A 27 9.31 -6.22 -6.26
C GLU A 27 9.63 -5.72 -4.84
N GLU A 28 9.52 -4.40 -4.61
CA GLU A 28 9.81 -3.81 -3.31
C GLU A 28 8.80 -2.72 -2.97
N VAL A 29 7.70 -3.13 -2.32
CA VAL A 29 6.79 -2.20 -1.63
C VAL A 29 6.93 -2.33 -0.14
N GLN A 30 7.17 -1.20 0.51
CA GLN A 30 7.10 -1.03 1.95
C GLN A 30 6.15 0.13 2.26
N ILE A 31 5.18 -0.10 3.13
CA ILE A 31 4.22 0.92 3.55
C ILE A 31 4.27 1.01 5.06
N LEU A 32 4.56 2.20 5.56
CA LEU A 32 4.74 2.48 6.97
C LEU A 32 3.72 3.54 7.39
N ARG A 33 2.82 3.15 8.28
CA ARG A 33 1.80 4.02 8.88
C ARG A 33 2.18 4.31 10.32
N PHE A 34 2.24 5.59 10.69
CA PHE A 34 2.39 6.02 12.08
C PHE A 34 1.11 6.72 12.54
N LEU A 35 0.66 6.36 13.73
CA LEU A 35 -0.39 7.04 14.48
C LEU A 35 0.24 7.61 15.75
N THR A 36 0.29 8.92 15.84
CA THR A 36 0.74 9.63 17.03
C THR A 36 -0.47 10.09 17.83
N ALA A 37 -0.51 9.76 19.10
CA ALA A 37 -1.51 10.20 20.07
C ALA A 37 -0.81 10.90 21.24
N LYS A 38 -1.57 11.63 22.08
CA LYS A 38 -1.00 12.32 23.25
C LYS A 38 -0.21 11.41 24.19
N SER A 39 -0.60 10.13 24.30
CA SER A 39 -0.01 9.16 25.21
C SER A 39 1.12 8.30 24.60
N GLY A 40 1.40 8.44 23.29
CA GLY A 40 2.43 7.66 22.61
C GLY A 40 2.15 7.47 21.13
N PHE A 41 2.74 6.43 20.54
CA PHE A 41 2.60 6.12 19.12
C PHE A 41 2.25 4.65 18.90
N GLN A 42 1.65 4.40 17.75
CA GLN A 42 1.48 3.10 17.15
C GLN A 42 2.00 3.17 15.71
N SER A 43 2.78 2.18 15.29
CA SER A 43 3.12 2.01 13.87
C SER A 43 2.57 0.70 13.34
N VAL A 44 2.22 0.69 12.06
CA VAL A 44 1.89 -0.51 11.29
C VAL A 44 2.72 -0.47 10.01
N GLU A 45 3.42 -1.55 9.75
CA GLU A 45 4.30 -1.71 8.60
C GLU A 45 3.82 -2.88 7.75
N TYR A 46 3.84 -2.70 6.44
CA TYR A 46 3.84 -3.76 5.48
C TYR A 46 5.19 -3.79 4.75
N ASN A 47 5.83 -4.95 4.63
CA ASN A 47 7.06 -5.14 3.88
C ASN A 47 7.15 -6.58 3.35
N LYS A 48 7.17 -6.76 2.02
CA LYS A 48 7.41 -8.06 1.35
C LYS A 48 6.57 -9.23 1.92
N GLY A 49 5.28 -9.01 2.17
CA GLY A 49 4.38 -10.04 2.71
C GLY A 49 4.38 -10.16 4.24
N ILE A 50 5.14 -9.34 4.96
CA ILE A 50 5.15 -9.28 6.43
C ILE A 50 4.38 -8.04 6.86
N ILE A 51 3.50 -8.19 7.85
CA ILE A 51 2.93 -7.07 8.58
C ILE A 51 3.49 -7.03 10.00
N SER A 52 3.98 -5.87 10.40
CA SER A 52 4.38 -5.60 11.78
C SER A 52 3.56 -4.48 12.40
N LYS A 53 3.30 -4.58 13.70
CA LYS A 53 2.61 -3.55 14.49
C LYS A 53 3.38 -3.30 15.77
N TRP A 54 3.75 -2.04 15.97
CA TRP A 54 4.50 -1.59 17.13
C TRP A 54 3.62 -0.65 17.95
N MET A 55 3.68 -0.82 19.27
CA MET A 55 3.01 0.04 20.23
C MET A 55 3.99 0.33 21.36
N ARG A 56 3.92 1.54 21.93
CA ARG A 56 4.75 1.92 23.08
C ARG A 56 4.65 0.86 24.20
N ASN A 57 5.81 0.45 24.73
CA ASN A 57 5.95 -0.49 25.86
C ASN A 57 5.31 -1.87 25.63
N LYS A 58 5.11 -2.29 24.38
CA LYS A 58 4.62 -3.62 24.03
C LYS A 58 5.59 -4.31 23.10
N THR A 59 5.65 -5.65 23.19
CA THR A 59 6.38 -6.46 22.23
C THR A 59 5.80 -6.23 20.83
N PRO A 60 6.64 -6.03 19.80
CA PRO A 60 6.18 -5.89 18.43
C PRO A 60 5.40 -7.13 18.00
N LEU A 61 4.24 -6.91 17.38
CA LEU A 61 3.54 -7.98 16.69
C LEU A 61 4.11 -8.08 15.29
N VAL A 62 4.61 -9.24 14.90
CA VAL A 62 5.12 -9.50 13.55
C VAL A 62 4.43 -10.74 13.00
N ARG A 63 3.92 -10.64 11.77
CA ARG A 63 3.16 -11.72 11.14
C ARG A 63 3.45 -11.82 9.66
N GLN A 64 3.74 -13.04 9.19
CA GLN A 64 3.74 -13.36 7.77
C GLN A 64 2.30 -13.45 7.27
N LEU A 65 1.96 -12.74 6.19
CA LEU A 65 0.67 -12.87 5.52
C LEU A 65 0.61 -14.19 4.77
N ASN A 66 -0.57 -14.82 4.79
CA ASN A 66 -0.84 -15.95 3.90
C ASN A 66 -1.06 -15.46 2.46
N ASP A 67 -1.09 -16.39 1.50
CA ASP A 67 -1.19 -16.04 0.07
C ASP A 67 -2.44 -15.23 -0.26
N TYR A 68 -3.58 -15.55 0.37
CA TYR A 68 -4.82 -14.79 0.17
C TYR A 68 -4.68 -13.33 0.64
N GLN A 69 -4.19 -13.12 1.86
CA GLN A 69 -3.99 -11.77 2.42
C GLN A 69 -2.95 -10.98 1.65
N LYS A 70 -1.87 -11.65 1.23
CA LYS A 70 -0.80 -11.04 0.42
C LYS A 70 -1.37 -10.59 -0.93
N ASN A 71 -2.12 -11.45 -1.62
CA ASN A 71 -2.73 -11.13 -2.90
C ASN A 71 -3.80 -10.03 -2.77
N GLU A 72 -4.60 -10.05 -1.70
CA GLU A 72 -5.60 -9.01 -1.40
C GLU A 72 -4.90 -7.64 -1.25
N LEU A 73 -3.80 -7.56 -0.49
CA LEU A 73 -3.06 -6.31 -0.32
C LEU A 73 -2.34 -5.87 -1.60
N HIS A 74 -1.72 -6.81 -2.31
CA HIS A 74 -1.01 -6.54 -3.57
C HIS A 74 -1.96 -6.00 -4.64
N ALA A 75 -3.17 -6.54 -4.76
CA ALA A 75 -4.15 -6.04 -5.71
C ALA A 75 -4.50 -4.55 -5.51
N GLU A 76 -4.52 -4.09 -4.26
CA GLU A 76 -4.73 -2.67 -3.94
C GLU A 76 -3.47 -1.83 -4.13
N ILE A 77 -2.29 -2.38 -3.81
CA ILE A 77 -1.00 -1.71 -4.04
C ILE A 77 -0.74 -1.53 -5.54
N ASP A 78 -1.08 -2.50 -6.37
CA ASP A 78 -0.92 -2.42 -7.83
C ASP A 78 -1.83 -1.34 -8.46
N GLN A 79 -2.93 -1.01 -7.78
CA GLN A 79 -3.85 0.05 -8.18
C GLN A 79 -3.54 1.40 -7.49
N PHE A 80 -2.53 1.44 -6.63
CA PHE A 80 -2.18 2.62 -5.87
C PHE A 80 -1.55 3.68 -6.78
N ASP A 81 -2.26 4.78 -6.95
CA ASP A 81 -1.74 5.94 -7.66
C ASP A 81 -0.94 6.84 -6.70
N LEU A 82 0.39 6.72 -6.79
CA LEU A 82 1.33 7.51 -5.99
C LEU A 82 1.15 9.02 -6.21
N ASN A 83 0.86 9.45 -7.43
CA ASN A 83 0.68 10.87 -7.77
C ASN A 83 -0.64 11.40 -7.19
N ALA A 84 -1.70 10.59 -7.24
CA ALA A 84 -2.96 10.96 -6.59
C ALA A 84 -2.79 11.09 -5.08
N PHE A 85 -2.06 10.17 -4.44
CA PHE A 85 -1.74 10.27 -3.01
C PHE A 85 -0.93 11.52 -2.70
N GLU A 86 0.12 11.81 -3.48
CA GLU A 86 0.94 13.02 -3.33
C GLU A 86 0.09 14.30 -3.46
N ALA A 87 -0.79 14.36 -4.46
CA ALA A 87 -1.69 15.48 -4.64
C ALA A 87 -2.64 15.64 -3.44
N GLU A 88 -3.24 14.54 -2.94
CA GLU A 88 -4.13 14.55 -1.78
C GLU A 88 -3.43 15.05 -0.52
N ILE A 89 -2.22 14.57 -0.22
CA ILE A 89 -1.46 15.01 0.98
C ILE A 89 -0.98 16.46 0.87
N ASN A 90 -0.73 16.97 -0.34
CA ASN A 90 -0.33 18.35 -0.55
C ASN A 90 -1.48 19.34 -0.33
N LEU A 91 -2.74 18.89 -0.47
CA LEU A 91 -3.94 19.67 -0.16
C LEU A 91 -4.23 19.73 1.35
N LEU A 92 -3.59 18.88 2.15
CA LEU A 92 -3.79 18.88 3.60
C LEU A 92 -3.09 20.09 4.22
N SER A 93 -3.89 20.94 4.87
CA SER A 93 -3.39 22.11 5.59
C SER A 93 -2.50 21.70 6.77
N ASN A 94 -1.54 22.57 7.13
CA ASN A 94 -0.69 22.34 8.29
C ASN A 94 -1.55 22.19 9.57
N LEU A 95 -1.44 21.03 10.20
CA LEU A 95 -2.10 20.78 11.48
C LEU A 95 -1.49 21.64 12.58
N LYS A 96 -2.36 22.18 13.46
CA LYS A 96 -1.91 22.77 14.72
C LYS A 96 -1.21 21.71 15.58
N GLU A 97 -0.21 22.14 16.34
CA GLU A 97 0.68 21.25 17.09
C GLU A 97 -0.07 20.33 18.08
N ASP A 98 -1.12 20.82 18.72
CA ASP A 98 -1.83 20.12 19.80
C ASP A 98 -3.03 19.26 19.37
N VAL A 99 -3.25 19.09 18.06
CA VAL A 99 -4.39 18.30 17.57
C VAL A 99 -3.95 16.85 17.36
N TYR A 100 -4.56 15.94 18.10
CA TYR A 100 -4.30 14.50 18.06
C TYR A 100 -5.62 13.71 17.93
N PRO A 101 -5.59 12.49 17.40
CA PRO A 101 -4.42 11.77 16.88
C PRO A 101 -4.01 12.21 15.47
N LYS A 102 -2.70 12.18 15.20
CA LYS A 102 -2.11 12.47 13.89
C LYS A 102 -1.66 11.19 13.21
N ILE A 103 -1.77 11.16 11.90
CA ILE A 103 -1.37 10.06 11.05
C ILE A 103 -0.35 10.57 10.07
N TYR A 104 0.63 9.73 9.81
CA TYR A 104 1.68 9.97 8.85
C TYR A 104 1.99 8.66 8.11
N TYR A 105 2.32 8.77 6.83
CA TYR A 105 2.75 7.65 6.00
C TYR A 105 4.14 7.88 5.43
N ARG A 106 4.89 6.78 5.35
CA ARG A 106 6.05 6.64 4.48
C ARG A 106 5.83 5.44 3.58
N ILE A 107 5.91 5.66 2.29
CA ILE A 107 5.67 4.66 1.24
C ILE A 107 6.96 4.54 0.45
N ILE A 108 7.45 3.33 0.28
CA ILE A 108 8.64 3.02 -0.51
C ILE A 108 8.23 2.06 -1.61
N ILE A 109 8.39 2.45 -2.87
CA ILE A 109 8.06 1.65 -4.04
C ILE A 109 9.28 1.67 -4.96
N ASN A 110 9.89 0.51 -5.21
CA ASN A 110 11.05 0.37 -6.09
C ASN A 110 12.22 1.31 -5.74
N GLY A 111 12.40 1.62 -4.44
CA GLY A 111 13.42 2.54 -3.93
C GLY A 111 12.97 4.00 -3.83
N ASP A 112 11.92 4.42 -4.55
CA ASP A 112 11.34 5.75 -4.42
C ASP A 112 10.60 5.87 -3.10
N THR A 113 10.90 6.92 -2.32
CA THR A 113 10.24 7.17 -1.04
C THR A 113 9.33 8.38 -1.15
N LEU A 114 8.04 8.18 -0.86
CA LEU A 114 7.08 9.26 -0.64
C LEU A 114 6.71 9.32 0.84
N GLN A 115 6.70 10.54 1.36
CA GLN A 115 6.48 10.83 2.77
C GLN A 115 5.34 11.85 2.90
N SER A 116 4.30 11.51 3.67
CA SER A 116 3.21 12.46 3.94
C SER A 116 3.61 13.48 5.01
N LYS A 117 2.85 14.57 5.09
CA LYS A 117 2.77 15.38 6.32
C LYS A 117 1.90 14.66 7.34
N ASP A 118 1.90 15.14 8.58
CA ASP A 118 0.91 14.74 9.58
C ASP A 118 -0.48 15.21 9.16
N PHE A 119 -1.48 14.35 9.27
CA PHE A 119 -2.90 14.68 9.06
C PHE A 119 -3.82 13.93 10.04
N LEU A 120 -5.09 14.31 10.14
CA LEU A 120 -6.04 13.64 11.03
C LEU A 120 -6.70 12.46 10.33
N GLN A 121 -7.16 11.46 11.09
CA GLN A 121 -7.88 10.29 10.54
C GLN A 121 -9.06 10.66 9.63
N LYS A 122 -9.78 11.76 9.93
CA LYS A 122 -10.91 12.25 9.12
C LYS A 122 -10.48 12.79 7.75
N ASP A 123 -9.22 13.20 7.63
CA ASP A 123 -8.61 13.80 6.44
C ASP A 123 -7.75 12.76 5.69
N MET A 124 -7.97 11.46 5.96
CA MET A 124 -7.24 10.36 5.32
C MET A 124 -7.36 10.44 3.79
N PRO A 125 -6.23 10.46 3.06
CA PRO A 125 -6.21 10.38 1.60
C PRO A 125 -7.00 9.17 1.12
N LYS A 126 -7.89 9.37 0.13
CA LYS A 126 -8.76 8.30 -0.37
C LYS A 126 -7.94 7.26 -1.11
N SER A 127 -6.89 7.69 -1.79
CA SER A 127 -5.94 6.87 -2.54
C SER A 127 -5.29 5.76 -1.70
N ILE A 128 -5.01 6.00 -0.41
CA ILE A 128 -4.40 4.98 0.48
C ILE A 128 -5.39 4.23 1.35
N LYS A 129 -6.64 4.71 1.47
CA LYS A 129 -7.58 4.26 2.49
C LYS A 129 -7.79 2.74 2.50
N LYS A 130 -7.93 2.11 1.35
CA LYS A 130 -8.20 0.67 1.28
C LYS A 130 -6.98 -0.16 1.68
N ILE A 131 -5.77 0.31 1.34
CA ILE A 131 -4.51 -0.29 1.80
C ILE A 131 -4.40 -0.16 3.33
N ASP A 132 -4.72 1.01 3.89
CA ASP A 132 -4.76 1.23 5.36
C ASP A 132 -5.72 0.25 6.04
N ASP A 133 -6.96 0.15 5.53
CA ASP A 133 -7.98 -0.73 6.08
C ASP A 133 -7.51 -2.20 6.06
N LEU A 134 -6.89 -2.66 4.97
CA LEU A 134 -6.33 -4.01 4.88
C LEU A 134 -5.16 -4.22 5.85
N MET A 135 -4.21 -3.28 5.90
CA MET A 135 -3.09 -3.34 6.84
C MET A 135 -3.59 -3.45 8.28
N LEU A 136 -4.57 -2.63 8.67
CA LEU A 136 -5.15 -2.66 10.01
C LEU A 136 -5.92 -3.96 10.28
N LYS A 137 -6.77 -4.42 9.35
CA LYS A 137 -7.48 -5.72 9.40
C LYS A 137 -6.52 -6.88 9.64
N PHE A 138 -5.37 -6.85 8.97
CA PHE A 138 -4.35 -7.88 9.07
C PHE A 138 -3.52 -7.79 10.36
N THR A 139 -3.56 -6.68 11.09
CA THR A 139 -3.01 -6.64 12.46
C THR A 139 -3.96 -7.19 13.53
N THR A 140 -5.25 -7.39 13.23
CA THR A 140 -6.28 -7.78 14.23
C THR A 140 -6.84 -9.18 14.02
N THR A 141 -6.87 -9.67 12.79
CA THR A 141 -7.30 -11.04 12.47
C THR A 141 -6.20 -12.05 12.83
N GLY A 142 -6.54 -13.13 13.54
CA GLY A 142 -5.58 -14.20 13.91
C GLY A 142 -5.24 -14.31 15.40
N PHE A 143 -5.90 -13.53 16.27
CA PHE A 143 -5.90 -13.79 17.71
C PHE A 143 -7.11 -14.64 18.07
N THR A 144 -6.93 -15.95 18.17
CA THR A 144 -7.76 -16.77 19.06
C THR A 144 -7.21 -16.56 20.47
N TYR A 145 -8.00 -15.94 21.34
CA TYR A 145 -7.77 -15.96 22.79
C TYR A 145 -8.12 -17.34 23.36
#